data_AF-A0AA39KBX7-F1
#
_entry.id   AF-A0AA39KBX7-F1
#
_cell.length_a   1.000
_cell.length_b   1.000
_cell.length_c   1.000
_cell.angle_alpha   90.00
_cell.angle_beta   90.00
_cell.angle_gamma   90.00
#
_symmetry.space_group_name_H-M   'P 1'
#
loop_
_entity.id
_entity.type
_entity.pdbx_description
1 polymer ?
#
loop_
_entity_poly.entity_id
_entity_poly.type
_entity_poly.pdbx_seq_one_letter_code
_entity_poly.pdbx_strand_id
1 'polypeptide(L)'
;MKLAFSTAFFTALLAAASAIPASKRDIFDPPILSPTTGTTWLIETTQTVSWDTSNPPELVTGRNHSSIRLTKGGLFLPFVLADEFDILLGSIEVKVPLVAEGDDYAVALFGASGNAGKEFSIKSGPAN
;
A
#
# COMPACT_ATOMS: atom_id res chain seq x y z
N MET A 1 -75.11 3.61 -28.76
CA MET A 1 -74.39 4.88 -29.06
C MET A 1 -74.24 5.63 -27.75
N LYS A 2 -73.09 6.11 -27.27
CA LYS A 2 -71.74 6.36 -27.83
C LYS A 2 -70.73 6.26 -26.66
N LEU A 3 -69.51 5.83 -26.96
CA LEU A 3 -68.35 5.78 -26.05
C LEU A 3 -67.93 7.18 -25.58
N ALA A 4 -67.23 7.26 -24.44
CA ALA A 4 -66.07 8.15 -24.28
C ALA A 4 -65.08 7.62 -23.23
N PHE A 5 -63.82 7.49 -23.68
CA PHE A 5 -62.59 7.17 -22.96
C PHE A 5 -62.18 8.26 -21.96
N SER A 6 -61.39 7.92 -20.94
CA SER A 6 -60.28 8.80 -20.51
C SER A 6 -59.18 8.04 -19.74
N THR A 7 -58.21 7.59 -20.52
CA THR A 7 -56.75 7.66 -20.37
C THR A 7 -56.10 7.57 -18.98
N ALA A 8 -55.28 6.53 -18.84
CA ALA A 8 -54.31 6.28 -17.78
C ALA A 8 -53.25 7.37 -17.63
N PHE A 9 -52.72 7.56 -16.41
CA PHE A 9 -51.47 8.28 -16.19
C PHE A 9 -50.54 7.44 -15.30
N PHE A 10 -49.76 6.57 -15.93
CA PHE A 10 -48.59 5.94 -15.31
C PHE A 10 -47.39 6.83 -15.63
N THR A 11 -47.05 7.76 -14.73
CA THR A 11 -45.85 8.58 -14.86
C THR A 11 -44.62 7.72 -14.57
N ALA A 12 -43.96 7.25 -15.62
CA ALA A 12 -42.66 6.60 -15.52
C ALA A 12 -41.59 7.67 -15.23
N LEU A 13 -41.03 7.65 -14.02
CA LEU A 13 -39.88 8.46 -13.64
C LEU A 13 -38.61 7.75 -14.15
N LEU A 14 -38.20 8.01 -15.40
CA LEU A 14 -36.86 7.60 -15.85
C LEU A 14 -35.85 8.66 -15.41
N ALA A 15 -35.22 8.43 -14.25
CA ALA A 15 -33.98 9.12 -13.92
C ALA A 15 -32.87 8.54 -14.81
N ALA A 16 -32.42 9.31 -15.81
CA ALA A 16 -31.23 8.98 -16.58
C ALA A 16 -30.00 9.18 -15.67
N ALA A 17 -29.53 8.09 -15.08
CA ALA A 17 -28.23 8.08 -14.41
C ALA A 17 -27.13 8.13 -15.48
N SER A 18 -26.55 9.31 -15.72
CA SER A 18 -25.34 9.42 -16.52
C SER A 18 -24.17 8.83 -15.73
N ALA A 19 -23.68 7.66 -16.16
CA ALA A 19 -22.46 7.09 -15.62
C ALA A 19 -21.26 7.92 -16.09
N ILE A 20 -20.53 8.54 -15.16
CA ILE A 20 -19.24 9.16 -15.45
C ILE A 20 -18.26 8.01 -15.78
N PRO A 21 -17.55 8.03 -16.92
CA PRO A 21 -16.59 6.98 -17.24
C PRO A 21 -15.51 6.93 -16.16
N ALA A 22 -15.37 5.77 -15.51
CA ALA A 22 -14.33 5.54 -14.53
C ALA A 22 -12.97 5.45 -15.24
N SER A 23 -12.00 6.28 -14.85
CA SER A 23 -10.62 6.15 -15.32
C SER A 23 -10.03 4.84 -14.79
N LYS A 24 -9.41 4.04 -15.67
CA LYS A 24 -8.76 2.78 -15.31
C LYS A 24 -7.56 3.08 -14.41
N ARG A 25 -7.59 2.60 -13.17
CA ARG A 25 -6.43 2.57 -12.26
C ARG A 25 -5.83 1.18 -12.30
N ASP A 26 -4.51 1.11 -12.23
CA ASP A 26 -3.77 -0.16 -12.20
C ASP A 26 -3.06 -0.35 -10.86
N ILE A 27 -2.70 -1.60 -10.56
CA ILE A 27 -1.91 -1.97 -9.38
C ILE A 27 -0.45 -1.62 -9.68
N PHE A 28 0.21 -0.99 -8.71
CA PHE A 28 1.64 -0.72 -8.75
C PHE A 28 2.34 -1.48 -7.62
N ASP A 29 3.30 -2.34 -7.99
CA ASP A 29 4.00 -3.25 -7.08
C ASP A 29 5.52 -3.03 -7.22
N PRO A 30 6.06 -1.90 -6.73
CA PRO A 30 7.43 -1.51 -6.99
C PRO A 30 8.43 -2.44 -6.28
N PRO A 31 9.55 -2.83 -6.94
CA PRO A 31 10.65 -3.54 -6.30
C PRO A 31 11.25 -2.76 -5.14
N ILE A 32 11.37 -3.38 -3.96
CA ILE A 32 12.11 -2.82 -2.83
C ILE A 32 13.62 -2.87 -3.13
N LEU A 33 14.30 -1.74 -2.94
CA LEU A 33 15.73 -1.55 -3.16
C LEU A 33 16.54 -1.58 -1.86
N SER A 34 15.96 -1.16 -0.73
CA SER A 34 16.56 -1.23 0.59
C SER A 34 15.47 -1.51 1.64
N PRO A 35 15.72 -2.39 2.62
CA PRO A 35 16.97 -3.12 2.88
C PRO A 35 17.21 -4.26 1.88
N THR A 36 18.48 -4.65 1.75
CA THR A 36 18.92 -5.81 0.94
C THR A 36 19.51 -6.91 1.82
N THR A 37 19.73 -8.09 1.23
CA THR A 37 20.46 -9.18 1.90
C THR A 37 21.81 -8.70 2.44
N GLY A 38 22.07 -8.97 3.72
CA GLY A 38 23.28 -8.52 4.42
C GLY A 38 23.14 -7.15 5.12
N THR A 39 22.04 -6.43 4.91
CA THR A 39 21.75 -5.21 5.68
C THR A 39 21.56 -5.56 7.16
N THR A 40 22.08 -4.72 8.05
CA THR A 40 21.83 -4.81 9.50
C THR A 40 21.23 -3.51 9.99
N TRP A 41 20.06 -3.60 10.60
CA TRP A 41 19.41 -2.50 11.31
C TRP A 41 19.65 -2.64 12.80
N LEU A 42 19.83 -1.50 13.46
CA LEU A 42 19.95 -1.44 14.91
C LEU A 42 18.60 -1.03 15.51
N ILE A 43 18.20 -1.71 16.57
CA ILE A 43 16.98 -1.38 17.33
C ILE A 43 17.00 0.10 17.73
N GLU A 44 15.83 0.75 17.67
CA GLU A 44 15.63 2.16 17.98
C GLU A 44 16.46 3.15 17.14
N THR A 45 17.00 2.74 15.99
CA THR A 45 17.59 3.68 15.02
C THR A 45 16.59 4.04 13.93
N THR A 46 16.86 5.16 13.26
CA THR A 46 16.14 5.54 12.03
C THR A 46 16.85 4.89 10.85
N GLN A 47 16.08 4.26 9.97
CA GLN A 47 16.59 3.54 8.80
C GLN A 47 15.80 3.96 7.56
N THR A 48 16.44 3.91 6.39
CA THR A 48 15.76 4.23 5.12
C THR A 48 15.29 2.96 4.43
N VAL A 49 13.99 2.90 4.17
CA VAL A 49 13.39 1.94 3.23
C VAL A 49 13.24 2.64 1.89
N SER A 50 13.65 1.99 0.80
CA SER A 50 13.53 2.54 -0.55
C SER A 50 13.06 1.49 -1.56
N TRP A 51 12.45 1.97 -2.64
CA TRP A 51 11.88 1.15 -3.71
C TRP A 51 11.93 1.89 -5.05
N ASP A 52 11.80 1.14 -6.14
CA ASP A 52 11.91 1.68 -7.49
C ASP A 52 10.59 2.28 -7.98
N THR A 53 10.60 3.57 -8.30
CA THR A 53 9.46 4.33 -8.83
C THR A 53 9.64 4.73 -10.30
N SER A 54 10.56 4.11 -11.02
CA SER A 54 10.91 4.48 -12.40
C SER A 54 9.85 4.17 -13.45
N ASN A 55 8.96 3.21 -13.18
CA ASN A 55 7.95 2.74 -14.15
C ASN A 55 6.53 2.58 -13.55
N PRO A 56 5.91 3.65 -13.03
CA PRO A 56 4.57 3.58 -12.48
C PRO A 56 3.51 3.63 -13.60
N PRO A 57 2.34 3.00 -13.41
CA PRO A 57 1.15 3.27 -14.22
C PRO A 57 0.75 4.75 -14.14
N GLU A 58 0.04 5.24 -15.17
CA GLU A 58 -0.46 6.62 -15.20
C GLU A 58 -1.39 6.94 -14.01
N LEU A 59 -2.25 5.98 -13.63
CA LEU A 59 -3.11 6.06 -12.47
C LEU A 59 -2.90 4.86 -11.56
N VAL A 60 -2.36 5.12 -10.37
CA VAL A 60 -2.07 4.09 -9.36
C VAL A 60 -3.24 3.91 -8.40
N THR A 61 -3.69 2.67 -8.23
CA THR A 61 -4.69 2.31 -7.22
C THR A 61 -4.11 2.42 -5.83
N GLY A 62 -4.81 3.09 -4.90
CA GLY A 62 -4.37 3.18 -3.50
C GLY A 62 -3.11 4.02 -3.28
N ARG A 63 -2.74 4.87 -4.25
CA ARG A 63 -1.46 5.62 -4.28
C ARG A 63 -1.05 6.24 -2.94
N ASN A 64 -1.99 6.88 -2.24
CA ASN A 64 -1.74 7.63 -1.00
C ASN A 64 -2.08 6.86 0.28
N HIS A 65 -2.40 5.56 0.17
CA HIS A 65 -2.79 4.70 1.29
C HIS A 65 -1.80 3.54 1.44
N SER A 66 -0.52 3.83 1.18
CA SER A 66 0.54 2.83 1.28
C SER A 66 1.01 2.63 2.71
N SER A 67 1.60 1.46 2.97
CA SER A 67 2.21 1.16 4.27
C SER A 67 3.46 0.29 4.15
N ILE A 68 4.34 0.40 5.13
CA ILE A 68 5.52 -0.43 5.31
C ILE A 68 5.29 -1.30 6.55
N ARG A 69 5.38 -2.61 6.40
CA ARG A 69 5.19 -3.59 7.48
C ARG A 69 6.45 -4.42 7.69
N LEU A 70 6.66 -4.86 8.93
CA LEU A 70 7.79 -5.74 9.28
C LEU A 70 7.34 -7.19 9.36
N THR A 71 8.13 -8.09 8.79
CA THR A 71 7.94 -9.54 8.90
C THR A 71 9.16 -10.21 9.51
N LYS A 72 8.99 -11.38 10.12
CA LYS A 72 10.05 -12.27 10.58
C LYS A 72 9.73 -13.71 10.20
N GLY A 73 10.64 -14.41 9.52
CA GLY A 73 10.43 -15.79 9.07
C GLY A 73 9.18 -15.94 8.19
N GLY A 74 8.86 -14.92 7.39
CA GLY A 74 7.66 -14.87 6.54
C GLY A 74 6.34 -14.52 7.25
N LEU A 75 6.35 -14.30 8.57
CA LEU A 75 5.17 -13.92 9.34
C LEU A 75 5.14 -12.41 9.61
N PHE A 76 3.96 -11.80 9.46
CA PHE A 76 3.77 -10.39 9.83
C PHE A 76 3.88 -10.19 11.34
N LEU A 77 4.69 -9.21 11.71
CA LEU A 77 4.75 -8.70 13.07
C LEU A 77 3.72 -7.57 13.24
N PRO A 78 3.30 -7.27 14.48
CA PRO A 78 2.33 -6.21 14.75
C PRO A 78 2.95 -4.80 14.66
N PHE A 79 3.88 -4.58 13.72
CA PHE A 79 4.57 -3.30 13.52
C PHE A 79 4.24 -2.75 12.13
N VAL A 80 3.60 -1.57 12.14
CA VAL A 80 3.51 -0.69 10.98
C VAL A 80 4.66 0.32 11.13
N LEU A 81 5.60 0.28 10.18
CA LEU A 81 6.79 1.13 10.22
C LEU A 81 6.52 2.53 9.64
N ALA A 82 5.60 2.61 8.68
CA ALA A 82 5.06 3.84 8.11
C ALA A 82 3.72 3.52 7.42
N ASP A 83 2.81 4.50 7.35
CA ASP A 83 1.53 4.39 6.66
C ASP A 83 1.06 5.74 6.08
N GLU A 84 -0.04 5.70 5.31
CA GLU A 84 -0.71 6.86 4.69
C GLU A 84 0.23 7.77 3.88
N PHE A 85 1.09 7.14 3.07
CA PHE A 85 2.02 7.86 2.19
C PHE A 85 1.77 7.59 0.70
N ASP A 86 2.31 8.47 -0.14
CA ASP A 86 2.35 8.31 -1.60
C ASP A 86 3.42 7.27 -1.98
N ILE A 87 3.02 6.15 -2.59
CA ILE A 87 3.94 5.11 -3.06
C ILE A 87 4.94 5.60 -4.11
N LEU A 88 4.75 6.79 -4.72
CA LEU A 88 5.77 7.39 -5.60
C LEU A 88 6.87 8.14 -4.85
N LEU A 89 6.83 8.12 -3.50
CA LEU A 89 7.92 8.38 -2.55
C LEU A 89 9.30 7.98 -3.06
N GLY A 90 9.43 6.70 -3.39
CA GLY A 90 10.70 6.03 -3.65
C GLY A 90 11.52 5.76 -2.39
N SER A 91 11.31 6.50 -1.30
CA SER A 91 11.88 6.19 0.01
C SER A 91 11.15 6.84 1.18
N ILE A 92 11.25 6.22 2.36
CA ILE A 92 10.79 6.73 3.65
C ILE A 92 11.79 6.34 4.75
N GLU A 93 12.00 7.25 5.69
CA GLU A 93 12.69 6.96 6.95
C GLU A 93 11.72 6.32 7.96
N VAL A 94 12.13 5.21 8.56
CA VAL A 94 11.34 4.45 9.55
C VAL A 94 12.12 4.26 10.84
N LYS A 95 11.42 4.19 11.97
CA LYS A 95 12.01 3.83 13.26
C LYS A 95 12.01 2.31 13.42
N VAL A 96 13.17 1.73 13.72
CA VAL A 96 13.28 0.29 13.99
C VAL A 96 12.67 -0.01 15.37
N PRO A 97 11.65 -0.89 15.45
CA PRO A 97 11.00 -1.22 16.71
C PRO A 97 11.90 -2.05 17.63
N LEU A 98 11.58 -2.09 18.92
CA LEU A 98 12.19 -3.02 19.86
C LEU A 98 11.68 -4.44 19.59
N VAL A 99 12.54 -5.28 19.00
CA VAL A 99 12.25 -6.68 18.65
C VAL A 99 13.40 -7.58 19.08
N ALA A 100 13.15 -8.89 19.17
CA ALA A 100 14.21 -9.85 19.39
C ALA A 100 15.23 -9.80 18.24
N GLU A 101 16.51 -10.02 18.52
CA GLU A 101 17.49 -10.10 17.44
C GLU A 101 17.17 -11.25 16.47
N GLY A 102 17.62 -11.11 15.22
CA GLY A 102 17.41 -12.11 14.17
C GLY A 102 17.98 -11.65 12.84
N ASP A 103 18.00 -12.57 11.89
CA ASP A 103 18.52 -12.42 10.53
C ASP A 103 17.48 -12.74 9.43
N ASP A 104 16.27 -13.09 9.83
CA ASP A 104 15.13 -13.48 9.01
C ASP A 104 14.05 -12.39 8.95
N TYR A 105 14.43 -11.12 9.14
CA TYR A 105 13.51 -9.99 9.02
C TYR A 105 13.35 -9.57 7.57
N ALA A 106 12.15 -9.16 7.16
CA ALA A 106 11.94 -8.54 5.86
C ALA A 106 10.95 -7.37 5.98
N VAL A 107 11.01 -6.47 5.00
CA VAL A 107 10.07 -5.35 4.88
C VAL A 107 9.05 -5.71 3.80
N ALA A 108 7.77 -5.49 4.07
CA ALA A 108 6.71 -5.60 3.09
C ALA A 108 6.13 -4.21 2.79
N LEU A 109 6.19 -3.79 1.53
CA LEU A 109 5.62 -2.54 1.04
C LEU A 109 4.23 -2.80 0.48
N PHE A 110 3.22 -2.11 0.99
CA PHE A 110 1.84 -2.21 0.54
C PHE A 110 1.40 -0.93 -0.17
N GLY A 111 0.80 -1.08 -1.34
CA GLY A 111 -0.12 -0.11 -1.94
C GLY A 111 -1.49 -0.75 -2.07
N ALA A 112 -1.94 -0.98 -3.31
CA ALA A 112 -3.10 -1.84 -3.57
C ALA A 112 -2.79 -3.35 -3.44
N SER A 113 -1.52 -3.73 -3.63
CA SER A 113 -0.95 -5.07 -3.38
C SER A 113 0.28 -4.95 -2.48
N GLY A 114 0.80 -6.08 -2.00
CA GLY A 114 2.03 -6.11 -1.19
C GLY A 114 3.22 -6.70 -1.95
N ASN A 115 4.38 -6.08 -1.84
CA ASN A 115 5.66 -6.61 -2.27
C ASN A 115 6.58 -6.89 -1.08
N ALA A 116 7.14 -8.10 -1.01
CA ALA A 116 8.07 -8.48 0.04
C ALA A 116 9.52 -8.22 -0.39
N GLY A 117 10.28 -7.57 0.48
CA GLY A 117 11.70 -7.28 0.30
C GLY A 117 12.59 -8.49 0.58
N LYS A 118 13.89 -8.25 0.59
CA LYS A 118 14.89 -9.26 0.97
C LYS A 118 14.99 -9.39 2.49
N GLU A 119 15.43 -10.57 2.93
CA GLU A 119 15.73 -10.80 4.33
C GLU A 119 16.98 -10.02 4.78
N PHE A 120 16.96 -9.52 6.01
CA PHE A 120 18.00 -8.71 6.64
C PHE A 120 18.02 -8.93 8.15
N SER A 121 19.06 -8.41 8.82
CA SER A 121 19.24 -8.56 10.26
C SER A 121 18.76 -7.37 11.07
N ILE A 122 18.17 -7.62 12.25
CA ILE A 122 17.96 -6.61 13.30
C ILE A 122 18.75 -7.04 14.53
N LYS A 123 19.55 -6.11 15.08
CA LYS A 123 20.44 -6.31 16.25
C LYS A 123 20.22 -5.22 17.29
N SER A 124 20.65 -5.46 18.54
CA SER A 124 20.67 -4.44 19.58
C SER A 124 21.41 -3.18 19.13
N GLY A 125 20.84 -2.01 19.40
CA GLY A 125 21.56 -0.75 19.27
C GLY A 125 22.71 -0.62 20.28
N PRO A 126 23.53 0.44 20.19
CA PRO A 126 24.51 0.75 21.21
C PRO A 126 23.81 0.80 22.57
N ALA A 127 24.43 0.27 23.63
CA ALA A 127 23.91 0.43 24.98
C ALA A 127 23.83 1.94 25.28
N ASN A 128 22.62 2.43 25.56
CA ASN A 128 22.38 3.79 26.03
C ASN A 128 22.90 3.95 27.47
#